data_AF-A0A523Y1F1-F1
#
_entry.id   AF-A0A523Y1F1-F1
#
_cell.length_a   1.000
_cell.length_b   1.000
_cell.length_c   1.000
_cell.angle_alpha   90.00
_cell.angle_beta   90.00
_cell.angle_gamma   90.00
#
_symmetry.space_group_name_H-M   'P 1'
#
loop_
_entity.id
_entity.type
_entity.pdbx_description
1 polymer ?
#
loop_
_entity_poly.entity_id
_entity_poly.type
_entity_poly.pdbx_seq_one_letter_code
_entity_poly.pdbx_strand_id
1 'polypeptide(L)'
;GRVLAIATDLNPGTAWCENMQFAIALACRYMHLTTAQAIASAAIGRADRVGSLQPGKQADLVLLEAPDYRHLGYRFGTNLVSRTIKRVRLYIHKKKRRSYGSSGWL
;
A
#
# COMPACT_ATOMS: atom_id res chain seq x y z
N GLY A 1 -10.75 -5.14 22.03
CA GLY A 1 -10.54 -5.28 20.56
C GLY A 1 -9.41 -6.26 20.30
N ARG A 2 -9.49 -7.08 19.25
CA ARG A 2 -8.40 -7.97 18.83
C ARG A 2 -7.43 -7.22 17.90
N VAL A 3 -6.15 -7.57 17.95
CA VAL A 3 -5.15 -7.08 17.02
C VAL A 3 -5.29 -7.86 15.71
N LEU A 4 -5.43 -7.15 14.59
CA LEU A 4 -5.50 -7.72 13.26
C LEU A 4 -4.20 -7.42 12.50
N ALA A 5 -3.72 -8.40 11.76
CA ALA A 5 -2.64 -8.24 10.80
C ALA A 5 -3.10 -8.68 9.41
N ILE A 6 -2.69 -7.96 8.37
CA ILE A 6 -2.89 -8.34 6.98
C ILE A 6 -1.54 -8.46 6.28
N ALA A 7 -1.43 -9.39 5.34
CA ALA A 7 -0.26 -9.60 4.50
C ALA A 7 -0.71 -10.05 3.10
N THR A 8 0.20 -10.04 2.14
CA THR A 8 -0.06 -10.55 0.79
C THR A 8 -0.22 -12.07 0.74
N ASP A 9 0.25 -12.78 1.77
CA ASP A 9 0.40 -14.22 1.76
C ASP A 9 1.24 -14.72 0.56
N LEU A 10 2.24 -13.93 0.12
CA LEU A 10 3.00 -14.22 -1.10
C LEU A 10 3.60 -15.62 -1.07
N ASN A 11 3.05 -16.52 -1.88
CA ASN A 11 3.47 -17.91 -1.98
C ASN A 11 3.13 -18.49 -3.37
N PRO A 12 3.86 -19.52 -3.82
CA PRO A 12 3.70 -20.04 -5.16
C PRO A 12 2.39 -20.80 -5.45
N GLY A 13 1.68 -21.25 -4.42
CA GLY A 13 0.51 -22.09 -4.56
C GLY A 13 -0.79 -21.28 -4.66
N THR A 14 -1.12 -20.55 -3.60
CA THR A 14 -2.44 -19.93 -3.43
C THR A 14 -2.47 -18.42 -3.65
N ALA A 15 -1.33 -17.74 -3.52
CA ALA A 15 -1.27 -16.28 -3.60
C ALA A 15 0.03 -15.80 -4.26
N TRP A 16 0.11 -15.95 -5.59
CA TRP A 16 1.19 -15.40 -6.42
C TRP A 16 1.01 -13.89 -6.64
N CYS A 17 0.97 -13.10 -5.57
CA CYS A 17 0.79 -11.65 -5.63
C CYS A 17 1.67 -10.93 -4.60
N GLU A 18 2.64 -10.15 -5.06
CA GLU A 18 3.54 -9.36 -4.21
C GLU A 18 2.95 -7.99 -3.80
N ASN A 19 1.77 -7.64 -4.30
CA ASN A 19 1.25 -6.28 -4.19
C ASN A 19 0.46 -6.07 -2.89
N MET A 20 1.10 -5.45 -1.89
CA MET A 20 0.46 -5.10 -0.62
C MET A 20 -0.74 -4.13 -0.78
N GLN A 21 -0.76 -3.28 -1.81
CA GLN A 21 -1.91 -2.39 -2.08
C GLN A 21 -3.13 -3.22 -2.49
N PHE A 22 -2.92 -4.32 -3.20
CA PHE A 22 -3.99 -5.25 -3.53
C PHE A 22 -4.51 -5.98 -2.29
N ALA A 23 -3.63 -6.44 -1.39
CA ALA A 23 -4.03 -7.03 -0.12
C ALA A 23 -4.87 -6.07 0.74
N ILE A 24 -4.50 -4.78 0.79
CA ILE A 24 -5.29 -3.73 1.46
C ILE A 24 -6.69 -3.60 0.83
N ALA A 25 -6.78 -3.56 -0.50
CA ALA A 25 -8.06 -3.45 -1.20
C ALA A 25 -8.96 -4.68 -0.95
N LEU A 26 -8.39 -5.89 -0.95
CA LEU A 26 -9.11 -7.11 -0.62
C LEU A 26 -9.62 -7.10 0.83
N ALA A 27 -8.80 -6.65 1.79
CA ALA A 27 -9.21 -6.51 3.18
C ALA A 27 -10.37 -5.51 3.33
N CYS A 28 -10.34 -4.40 2.60
CA CYS A 28 -11.46 -3.46 2.58
C CYS A 28 -12.72 -4.09 1.97
N ARG A 29 -12.57 -4.82 0.85
CA ARG A 29 -13.70 -5.40 0.09
C ARG A 29 -14.36 -6.59 0.78
N TYR A 30 -13.57 -7.53 1.29
CA TYR A 30 -14.04 -8.84 1.76
C TYR A 30 -14.00 -8.99 3.28
N MET A 31 -13.16 -8.23 3.99
CA MET A 31 -13.10 -8.24 5.46
C MET A 31 -13.79 -7.01 6.07
N HIS A 32 -14.40 -6.16 5.24
CA HIS A 32 -15.15 -4.97 5.65
C HIS A 32 -14.35 -4.00 6.52
N LEU A 33 -13.02 -3.95 6.34
CA LEU A 33 -12.17 -2.98 7.02
C LEU A 33 -12.31 -1.61 6.34
N THR A 34 -12.24 -0.55 7.13
CA THR A 34 -11.92 0.78 6.58
C THR A 34 -10.49 0.80 6.05
N THR A 35 -10.19 1.66 5.06
CA THR A 35 -8.82 1.77 4.52
C THR A 35 -7.80 2.11 5.61
N ALA A 36 -8.17 2.92 6.60
CA ALA A 36 -7.33 3.24 7.75
C ALA A 36 -7.00 2.00 8.60
N GLN A 37 -8.01 1.17 8.90
CA GLN A 37 -7.80 -0.09 9.63
C GLN A 37 -6.93 -1.07 8.84
N ALA A 38 -7.15 -1.19 7.53
CA ALA A 38 -6.35 -2.06 6.68
C ALA A 38 -4.88 -1.63 6.63
N ILE A 39 -4.60 -0.32 6.48
CA ILE A 39 -3.24 0.21 6.53
C ILE A 39 -2.59 -0.03 7.90
N ALA A 40 -3.31 0.22 9.00
CA ALA A 40 -2.80 -0.03 10.34
C ALA A 40 -2.50 -1.53 10.59
N SER A 41 -3.31 -2.41 10.01
CA SER A 41 -3.15 -3.87 10.10
C SER A 41 -1.99 -4.40 9.24
N ALA A 42 -1.43 -3.61 8.32
CA ALA A 42 -0.30 -4.02 7.49
C ALA A 42 1.06 -3.98 8.23
N ALA A 43 1.08 -3.55 9.49
CA ALA A 43 2.28 -3.51 10.33
C ALA A 43 2.25 -4.66 11.35
N ILE A 44 3.35 -5.43 11.45
CA ILE A 44 3.46 -6.54 12.40
C ILE A 44 4.70 -6.42 13.29
N GLY A 45 4.50 -6.61 14.60
CA GLY A 45 5.54 -6.93 15.59
C GLY A 45 6.71 -5.97 15.75
N ARG A 46 6.65 -4.75 15.17
CA ARG A 46 7.77 -3.79 15.11
C ARG A 46 7.34 -2.36 15.40
N ALA A 47 6.26 -2.19 16.16
CA ALA A 47 5.64 -0.90 16.45
C ALA A 47 6.55 0.04 17.25
N ASP A 48 7.58 -0.48 17.93
CA ASP A 48 8.66 0.27 18.58
C ASP A 48 9.54 1.03 17.58
N ARG A 49 9.67 0.53 16.35
CA ARG A 49 10.64 1.01 15.36
C ARG A 49 10.03 1.53 14.06
N VAL A 50 8.98 0.90 13.55
CA VAL A 50 8.36 1.18 12.24
C VAL A 50 6.83 1.09 12.32
N GLY A 51 6.14 1.50 11.25
CA GLY A 51 4.68 1.36 11.11
C GLY A 51 3.87 2.58 11.55
N SER A 52 4.53 3.66 12.02
CA SER A 52 3.87 4.94 12.31
C SER A 52 4.83 6.11 12.18
N LEU A 53 4.30 7.31 11.95
CA LEU A 53 5.09 8.53 11.79
C LEU A 53 5.15 9.27 13.13
N GLN A 54 6.18 8.97 13.93
CA GLN A 54 6.38 9.56 15.25
C GLN A 54 7.85 9.91 15.44
N PRO A 55 8.18 10.98 16.19
CA PRO A 55 9.57 11.28 16.55
C PRO A 55 10.27 10.08 17.18
N GLY A 56 11.53 9.86 16.83
CA GLY A 56 12.35 8.74 17.32
C GLY A 56 12.19 7.41 16.56
N LYS A 57 11.16 7.26 15.70
CA LYS A 57 11.01 6.07 14.85
C LYS A 57 11.83 6.15 13.58
N GLN A 58 12.08 4.99 12.96
CA GLN A 58 12.78 4.92 11.70
C GLN A 58 11.98 5.61 10.59
N ALA A 59 12.63 6.48 9.82
CA ALA A 59 12.03 7.20 8.69
C ALA A 59 11.76 6.27 7.49
N ASP A 60 10.69 5.50 7.59
CA ASP A 60 10.18 4.60 6.56
C ASP A 60 8.82 5.10 6.07
N LEU A 61 8.76 5.55 4.82
CA LEU A 61 7.60 6.25 4.24
C LEU A 61 7.34 5.76 2.82
N VAL A 62 6.07 5.82 2.42
CA VAL A 62 5.67 5.70 1.02
C VAL A 62 4.92 6.97 0.62
N LEU A 63 5.26 7.51 -0.55
CA LEU A 63 4.55 8.64 -1.14
C LEU A 63 3.63 8.12 -2.25
N LEU A 64 2.34 8.35 -2.10
CA LEU A 64 1.33 7.89 -3.05
C LEU A 64 1.02 8.98 -4.09
N GLU A 65 0.91 8.59 -5.35
CA GLU A 65 0.35 9.40 -6.42
C GLU A 65 -1.19 9.23 -6.44
N ALA A 66 -1.82 9.69 -5.36
CA ALA A 66 -3.26 9.70 -5.18
C ALA A 66 -3.67 10.94 -4.38
N PRO A 67 -4.86 11.52 -4.64
CA PRO A 67 -5.38 12.64 -3.86
C PRO A 67 -5.63 12.30 -2.39
N ASP A 68 -5.91 11.02 -2.09
CA ASP A 68 -6.24 10.57 -0.75
C ASP A 68 -5.79 9.11 -0.52
N TYR A 69 -5.39 8.78 0.71
CA TYR A 69 -4.94 7.43 1.09
C TYR A 69 -6.04 6.37 0.90
N ARG A 70 -7.32 6.77 0.97
CA ARG A 70 -8.48 5.91 0.76
C ARG A 70 -8.47 5.23 -0.60
N HIS A 71 -7.77 5.80 -1.59
CA HIS A 71 -7.56 5.17 -2.90
C HIS A 71 -6.88 3.80 -2.80
N LEU A 72 -6.09 3.51 -1.77
CA LEU A 72 -5.54 2.17 -1.53
C LEU A 72 -6.62 1.10 -1.33
N GLY A 73 -7.80 1.48 -0.82
CA GLY A 73 -8.90 0.55 -0.57
C GLY A 73 -9.71 0.17 -1.81
N TYR A 74 -9.61 0.91 -2.92
CA TYR A 74 -10.45 0.68 -4.11
C TYR A 74 -9.74 0.79 -5.46
N ARG A 75 -8.62 1.52 -5.58
CA ARG A 75 -7.86 1.67 -6.84
C ARG A 75 -6.77 0.60 -6.95
N PHE A 76 -7.18 -0.66 -6.94
CA PHE A 76 -6.27 -1.80 -7.04
C PHE A 76 -5.87 -2.13 -8.49
N GLY A 77 -4.87 -2.99 -8.66
CA GLY A 77 -4.37 -3.42 -9.99
C GLY A 77 -3.30 -2.51 -10.60
N THR A 78 -2.96 -1.39 -9.93
CA THR A 78 -1.80 -0.56 -10.28
C THR A 78 -0.95 -0.28 -9.05
N ASN A 79 0.28 0.20 -9.24
CA ASN A 79 1.12 0.66 -8.15
C ASN A 79 0.96 2.19 -8.01
N LEU A 80 0.38 2.63 -6.90
CA LEU A 80 0.20 4.05 -6.61
C LEU A 80 1.44 4.72 -6.00
N VAL A 81 2.48 3.95 -5.65
CA VAL A 81 3.68 4.51 -5.01
C VAL A 81 4.54 5.22 -6.03
N SER A 82 4.79 6.51 -5.80
CA SER A 82 5.72 7.31 -6.60
C SER A 82 7.13 7.27 -6.04
N ARG A 83 7.26 7.27 -4.70
CA ARG A 83 8.54 7.30 -3.98
C ARG A 83 8.46 6.46 -2.72
N THR A 84 9.58 5.88 -2.34
CA THR A 84 9.75 5.19 -1.06
C THR A 84 10.93 5.81 -0.34
N ILE A 85 10.81 6.05 0.96
CA ILE A 85 11.93 6.45 1.81
C ILE A 85 12.15 5.30 2.78
N LYS A 86 13.37 4.80 2.89
CA LYS A 86 13.74 3.71 3.81
C LYS A 86 15.02 4.11 4.53
N ARG A 87 14.96 4.19 5.87
CA ARG A 87 16.12 4.65 6.68
C ARG A 87 16.73 5.93 6.13
N VAL A 88 15.89 6.94 5.84
CA VAL A 88 16.30 8.25 5.29
C VAL A 88 16.81 8.20 3.84
N ARG A 89 16.93 7.02 3.21
CA ARG A 89 17.31 6.91 1.80
C ARG A 89 16.08 6.98 0.90
N LEU A 90 16.09 7.89 -0.07
CA LEU A 90 15.05 8.05 -1.08
C LEU A 90 15.23 7.06 -2.24
N TYR A 91 14.13 6.42 -2.63
CA TYR A 91 14.00 5.54 -3.79
C TYR A 91 12.90 6.10 -4.69
N ILE A 92 13.23 6.33 -5.97
CA ILE A 92 12.32 6.89 -6.96
C ILE A 92 11.89 5.78 -7.91
N HIS A 93 10.58 5.64 -8.11
CA HIS A 93 10.01 4.63 -9.00
C HIS A 93 9.75 5.25 -10.38
N LYS A 94 10.25 4.62 -11.45
CA LYS A 94 9.94 5.07 -12.81
C LYS A 94 8.46 4.86 -13.09
N LYS A 95 7.78 5.93 -13.47
CA LYS A 95 6.40 5.86 -13.92
C LYS A 95 6.34 5.04 -15.21
N LYS A 96 5.59 3.93 -15.23
CA LYS A 96 5.22 3.32 -16.52
C LYS A 96 4.43 4.38 -17.29
N ARG A 97 4.91 4.76 -18.48
CA ARG A 97 4.18 5.70 -19.36
C ARG A 97 2.77 5.15 -19.53
N ARG A 98 1.76 5.95 -19.17
CA ARG A 98 0.37 5.66 -19.53
C ARG A 98 0.28 5.82 -21.04
N SER A 99 0.35 4.72 -21.79
CA SER A 99 -0.20 4.69 -23.15
C SER A 99 -1.73 4.68 -23.01
N TYR A 100 -2.32 5.82 -22.67
CA TYR A 100 -3.68 6.07 -23.13
C TYR A 100 -3.53 6.47 -24.59
N GLY A 101 -3.77 5.51 -25.48
CA GLY A 101 -4.10 5.85 -26.85
C GLY A 101 -5.27 6.82 -26.81
N SER A 102 -5.17 7.88 -27.60
CA SER A 102 -6.27 8.77 -27.94
C SER A 102 -7.36 7.98 -28.66
N SER A 103 -8.18 7.22 -27.93
CA SER A 103 -9.48 6.80 -28.44
C SER A 103 -10.47 7.88 -28.05
N GLY A 104 -10.80 8.71 -29.04
CA GLY A 104 -11.88 9.68 -28.98
C GLY A 104 -13.16 9.02 -28.47
N TRP A 105 -13.64 9.56 -27.36
CA TRP A 105 -15.05 9.57 -27.00
C TRP A 105 -15.41 11.02 -26.74
N LEU A 106 -15.40 11.80 -27.81
CA LEU A 106 -16.18 13.00 -28.08
C LEU A 106 -16.22 13.16 -29.60
#